data_AF-A0A976LP74-F1
#
_entry.id   AF-A0A976LP74-F1
#
_cell.length_a   1.000
_cell.length_b   1.000
_cell.length_c   1.000
_cell.angle_alpha   90.00
_cell.angle_beta   90.00
_cell.angle_gamma   90.00
#
_symmetry.space_group_name_H-M   'P 1'
#
loop_
_entity.id
_entity.type
_entity.pdbx_description
1 polymer ?
#
loop_
_entity_poly.entity_id
_entity_poly.type
_entity_poly.pdbx_seq_one_letter_code
_entity_poly.pdbx_strand_id
1 'polypeptide(L)'
;MADYDYDDEEILDSTDEDSGEPSKDSRQFVRKLEQEAKEGKRAKREADEAKLDAQNAKRELALMKAGIDLESPTGKLFVKAYDGEITVDAIKAAAGEYGLIATSQTADVANDLAAIDRVSQASTGSNGTITISVLDEIRNPANTPADIFKILQANGVGISNEQPGGWVSLV
;
A
#
# COMPACT_ATOMS: atom_id res chain seq x y z
N MET A 1 33.38 0.43 98.46
CA MET A 1 34.56 0.62 97.60
C MET A 1 34.14 0.12 96.24
N ALA A 2 33.90 1.02 95.28
CA ALA A 2 33.50 0.67 93.93
C ALA A 2 34.74 0.87 93.05
N ASP A 3 35.26 -0.22 92.47
CA ASP A 3 36.35 -0.15 91.51
C ASP A 3 35.75 0.18 90.14
N TYR A 4 36.12 1.35 89.65
CA TYR A 4 35.92 1.80 88.28
C TYR A 4 37.23 1.55 87.53
N ASP A 5 37.29 0.48 86.75
CA ASP A 5 38.28 0.39 85.67
C ASP A 5 37.56 0.75 84.37
N TYR A 6 37.84 1.99 83.96
CA TYR A 6 37.56 2.59 82.67
C TYR A 6 38.65 2.07 81.72
N ASP A 7 38.34 1.07 80.90
CA ASP A 7 39.13 0.79 79.69
C ASP A 7 38.34 1.30 78.50
N ASP A 8 38.70 2.54 78.19
CA ASP A 8 38.34 3.39 77.07
C ASP A 8 39.18 2.99 75.86
N GLU A 9 38.61 2.19 74.95
CA GLU A 9 39.06 2.11 73.56
C GLU A 9 37.81 1.82 72.70
N GLU A 10 37.01 2.88 72.49
CA GLU A 10 36.16 2.97 71.30
C GLU A 10 37.06 2.87 70.06
N ILE A 11 37.21 1.66 69.51
CA ILE A 11 37.54 1.52 68.10
C ILE A 11 36.27 1.92 67.35
N LEU A 12 36.13 3.23 67.13
CA LEU A 12 35.34 3.82 66.08
C LEU A 12 35.79 3.18 64.77
N ASP A 13 35.08 2.13 64.35
CA ASP A 13 34.99 1.73 62.95
C ASP A 13 34.34 2.91 62.22
N SER A 14 35.19 3.87 61.87
CA SER A 14 34.91 4.92 60.92
C SER A 14 34.61 4.22 59.60
N THR A 15 33.36 3.80 59.42
CA THR A 15 32.78 3.63 58.09
C THR A 15 32.96 4.97 57.39
N ASP A 16 34.03 5.04 56.61
CA ASP A 16 34.23 6.02 55.55
C ASP A 16 33.08 5.84 54.56
N GLU A 17 31.92 6.43 54.90
CA GLU A 17 30.93 6.86 53.94
C GLU A 17 31.54 8.02 53.15
N ASP A 18 32.51 7.69 52.29
CA ASP A 18 32.97 8.58 51.22
C ASP A 18 31.83 8.74 50.22
N SER A 19 30.90 9.61 50.58
CA SER A 19 29.90 10.21 49.70
C SER A 19 30.53 11.33 48.85
N GLY A 20 31.74 11.09 48.35
CA GLY A 20 32.44 11.96 47.43
C GLY A 20 31.83 11.86 46.04
N GLU A 21 31.06 12.86 45.61
CA GLU A 21 30.77 13.03 44.19
C GLU A 21 32.10 13.04 43.42
N PRO A 22 32.28 12.18 42.41
CA PRO A 22 33.53 12.13 41.68
C PRO A 22 33.76 13.50 41.03
N SER A 23 34.89 14.13 41.35
CA SER A 23 35.32 15.38 40.72
C SER A 23 35.12 15.32 39.21
N LYS A 24 34.68 16.43 38.60
CA LYS A 24 34.42 16.56 37.16
C LYS A 24 35.63 16.21 36.27
N ASP A 25 36.84 16.18 36.86
CA ASP A 25 38.09 15.83 36.18
C ASP A 25 38.51 14.35 36.38
N SER A 26 37.72 13.58 37.12
CA SER A 26 38.03 12.18 37.40
C SER A 26 37.71 11.29 36.20
N ARG A 27 38.54 10.26 35.97
CA ARG A 27 38.27 9.23 34.94
C ARG A 27 36.93 8.52 35.16
N GLN A 28 36.46 8.45 36.40
CA GLN A 28 35.16 7.88 36.73
C GLN A 28 34.00 8.78 36.26
N PHE A 29 34.13 10.09 36.38
CA PHE A 29 33.16 11.06 35.85
C PHE A 29 33.08 11.00 34.31
N VAL A 30 34.23 10.94 33.62
CA VAL A 30 34.28 10.77 32.16
C VAL A 30 33.63 9.44 31.73
N ARG A 31 33.90 8.34 32.44
CA ARG A 31 33.29 7.03 32.14
C ARG A 31 31.77 7.04 32.35
N LYS A 32 31.28 7.72 33.39
CA LYS A 32 29.84 7.90 33.65
C LYS A 32 29.17 8.73 32.56
N LEU A 33 29.79 9.82 32.12
CA LEU A 33 29.32 10.63 31.00
C LEU A 33 29.28 9.86 29.68
N GLU A 34 30.30 9.05 29.40
CA GLU A 34 30.33 8.21 28.19
C GLU A 34 29.23 7.16 28.22
N GLN A 35 29.00 6.55 29.38
CA GLN A 35 27.93 5.59 29.59
C GLN A 35 26.55 6.24 29.41
N GLU A 36 26.31 7.40 30.02
CA GLU A 36 25.07 8.16 29.88
C GLU A 36 24.83 8.62 28.44
N ALA A 37 25.89 9.05 27.73
CA ALA A 37 25.80 9.41 26.32
C ALA A 37 25.48 8.19 25.43
N LYS A 38 26.01 7.01 25.76
CA LYS A 38 25.73 5.77 25.06
C LYS A 38 24.29 5.30 25.31
N GLU A 39 23.83 5.38 26.55
CA GLU A 39 22.45 5.07 26.95
C GLU A 39 21.47 6.05 26.30
N GLY A 40 21.75 7.35 26.30
CA GLY A 40 20.93 8.35 25.63
C GLY A 40 20.86 8.17 24.11
N LYS A 41 21.97 7.78 23.46
CA LYS A 41 21.96 7.41 22.03
C LYS A 41 21.12 6.17 21.77
N ARG A 42 21.18 5.17 22.66
CA ARG A 42 20.39 3.94 22.54
C ARG A 42 18.90 4.23 22.74
N ALA A 43 18.54 4.95 23.80
CA ALA A 43 17.16 5.36 24.07
C ALA A 43 16.55 6.19 22.92
N LYS A 44 17.34 7.07 22.28
CA LYS A 44 16.89 7.78 21.08
C LYS A 44 16.58 6.84 19.92
N ARG A 45 17.47 5.89 19.62
CA ARG A 45 17.23 4.91 18.55
C ARG A 45 15.99 4.07 18.82
N GLU A 46 15.85 3.56 20.03
CA GLU A 46 14.69 2.76 20.44
C GLU A 46 13.39 3.60 20.36
N ALA A 47 13.42 4.88 20.74
CA ALA A 47 12.28 5.77 20.61
C ALA A 47 11.94 6.10 19.14
N ASP A 48 12.94 6.25 18.27
CA ASP A 48 12.73 6.50 16.85
C ASP A 48 12.20 5.26 16.13
N GLU A 49 12.70 4.06 16.46
CA GLU A 49 12.16 2.78 16.00
C GLU A 49 10.70 2.61 16.44
N ALA A 50 10.39 2.82 17.73
CA ALA A 50 9.02 2.72 18.23
C ALA A 50 8.06 3.73 17.57
N LYS A 51 8.54 4.92 17.20
CA LYS A 51 7.75 5.90 16.45
C LYS A 51 7.48 5.47 15.02
N LEU A 52 8.48 4.90 14.35
CA LEU A 52 8.33 4.36 12.99
C LEU A 52 7.32 3.21 12.97
N ASP A 53 7.43 2.29 13.92
CA ASP A 53 6.49 1.17 14.06
C ASP A 53 5.07 1.65 14.34
N ALA A 54 4.91 2.62 15.24
CA ALA A 54 3.62 3.22 15.53
C ALA A 54 3.02 3.95 14.31
N GLN A 55 3.84 4.60 13.49
CA GLN A 55 3.38 5.24 12.25
C GLN A 55 2.96 4.20 11.20
N ASN A 56 3.74 3.13 11.03
CA ASN A 56 3.41 2.04 10.11
C ASN A 56 2.11 1.35 10.51
N ALA A 57 1.93 1.03 11.79
CA ALA A 57 0.68 0.46 12.30
C ALA A 57 -0.52 1.40 12.08
N LYS A 58 -0.36 2.71 12.31
CA LYS A 58 -1.41 3.69 12.02
C LYS A 58 -1.74 3.75 10.53
N ARG A 59 -0.73 3.67 9.66
CA ARG A 59 -0.90 3.65 8.20
C ARG A 59 -1.71 2.44 7.78
N GLU A 60 -1.33 1.24 8.22
CA GLU A 60 -2.06 0.00 7.94
C GLU A 60 -3.51 0.06 8.42
N LEU A 61 -3.75 0.53 9.64
CA LEU A 61 -5.12 0.70 10.16
C LEU A 61 -5.95 1.69 9.35
N ALA A 62 -5.34 2.78 8.86
CA ALA A 62 -6.03 3.77 8.05
C ALA A 62 -6.35 3.23 6.64
N LEU A 63 -5.43 2.48 6.03
CA LEU A 63 -5.60 1.79 4.74
C LEU A 63 -6.75 0.76 4.80
N MET A 64 -6.78 -0.05 5.86
CA MET A 64 -7.88 -1.00 6.08
C MET A 64 -9.22 -0.28 6.28
N LYS A 65 -9.24 0.79 7.07
CA LYS A 65 -10.46 1.61 7.29
C LYS A 65 -10.91 2.35 6.04
N ALA A 66 -10.00 2.66 5.13
CA ALA A 66 -10.32 3.22 3.83
C ALA A 66 -11.01 2.20 2.91
N GLY A 67 -10.91 0.90 3.21
CA GLY A 67 -11.50 -0.17 2.41
C GLY A 67 -10.58 -0.67 1.30
N ILE A 68 -9.28 -0.43 1.40
CA ILE A 68 -8.29 -0.98 0.46
C ILE A 68 -8.08 -2.45 0.79
N ASP A 69 -8.22 -3.30 -0.22
CA ASP A 69 -7.84 -4.70 -0.12
C ASP A 69 -6.31 -4.83 -0.11
N LEU A 70 -5.75 -5.06 1.07
CA LEU A 70 -4.31 -5.27 1.28
C LEU A 70 -3.82 -6.61 0.76
N GLU A 71 -4.69 -7.56 0.41
CA GLU A 71 -4.27 -8.84 -0.16
C GLU A 71 -4.08 -8.80 -1.67
N SER A 72 -4.81 -7.90 -2.34
CA SER A 72 -4.64 -7.63 -3.76
C SER A 72 -3.24 -7.11 -4.09
N PRO A 73 -2.64 -7.54 -5.23
CA PRO A 73 -1.37 -6.99 -5.72
C PRO A 73 -1.38 -5.46 -5.83
N THR A 74 -2.51 -4.86 -6.22
CA THR A 74 -2.64 -3.41 -6.36
C THR A 74 -2.66 -2.71 -5.00
N GLY A 75 -3.33 -3.28 -4.01
CA GLY A 75 -3.34 -2.76 -2.64
C GLY A 75 -1.96 -2.82 -1.99
N LYS A 76 -1.24 -3.93 -2.18
CA LYS A 76 0.18 -4.07 -1.74
C LYS A 76 1.09 -3.02 -2.39
N LEU A 77 0.84 -2.69 -3.65
CA LEU A 77 1.59 -1.64 -4.35
C LEU A 77 1.25 -0.26 -3.80
N PHE A 78 -0.04 0.00 -3.57
CA PHE A 78 -0.54 1.26 -3.03
C PHE A 78 0.05 1.55 -1.66
N VAL A 79 0.07 0.58 -0.74
CA VAL A 79 0.69 0.75 0.59
C VAL A 79 2.16 1.19 0.50
N LYS A 80 2.91 0.65 -0.48
CA LYS A 80 4.33 0.97 -0.66
C LYS A 80 4.55 2.32 -1.34
N ALA A 81 3.66 2.69 -2.25
CA ALA A 81 3.77 3.92 -3.03
C ALA A 81 3.11 5.13 -2.34
N TYR A 82 2.26 4.90 -1.34
CA TYR A 82 1.51 5.95 -0.68
C TYR A 82 2.34 6.69 0.36
N ASP A 83 2.83 7.87 -0.04
CA ASP A 83 3.54 8.83 0.81
C ASP A 83 2.64 10.00 1.27
N GLY A 84 1.32 9.85 1.11
CA GLY A 84 0.32 10.84 1.49
C GLY A 84 -0.04 10.83 2.98
N GLU A 85 -1.02 11.64 3.35
CA GLU A 85 -1.52 11.69 4.73
C GLU A 85 -2.15 10.37 5.18
N ILE A 86 -1.86 9.94 6.40
CA ILE A 86 -2.39 8.70 7.01
C ILE A 86 -3.87 8.85 7.44
N THR A 87 -4.60 9.84 6.90
CA THR A 87 -6.02 10.06 7.21
C THR A 87 -6.89 9.19 6.30
N VAL A 88 -7.97 8.63 6.86
CA VAL A 88 -8.86 7.73 6.12
C VAL A 88 -9.44 8.42 4.89
N ASP A 89 -9.75 9.72 4.98
CA ASP A 89 -10.33 10.48 3.86
C ASP A 89 -9.30 10.73 2.75
N ALA A 90 -8.05 11.09 3.07
CA ALA A 90 -6.99 11.26 2.08
C ALA A 90 -6.63 9.94 1.39
N ILE A 91 -6.61 8.84 2.15
CA ILE A 91 -6.36 7.51 1.60
C ILE A 91 -7.49 7.09 0.67
N LYS A 92 -8.76 7.34 1.02
CA LYS A 92 -9.90 7.05 0.14
C LYS A 92 -9.86 7.87 -1.14
N ALA A 93 -9.54 9.16 -1.06
CA ALA A 93 -9.42 10.02 -2.23
C ALA A 93 -8.34 9.50 -3.18
N ALA A 94 -7.13 9.26 -2.66
CA ALA A 94 -6.04 8.70 -3.46
C ALA A 94 -6.37 7.31 -4.01
N ALA A 95 -6.86 6.39 -3.18
CA ALA A 95 -7.26 5.05 -3.64
C ALA A 95 -8.37 5.08 -4.69
N GLY A 96 -9.24 6.10 -4.65
CA GLY A 96 -10.21 6.38 -5.69
C GLY A 96 -9.61 6.80 -7.02
N GLU A 97 -8.61 7.69 -7.01
CA GLU A 97 -7.88 8.11 -8.22
C GLU A 97 -7.18 6.93 -8.91
N TYR A 98 -6.69 5.97 -8.12
CA TYR A 98 -6.06 4.75 -8.62
C TYR A 98 -7.04 3.61 -8.89
N GLY A 99 -8.35 3.81 -8.68
CA GLY A 99 -9.40 2.81 -8.92
C GLY A 99 -9.34 1.58 -8.01
N LEU A 100 -8.66 1.65 -6.86
CA LEU A 100 -8.63 0.57 -5.86
C LEU A 100 -9.96 0.44 -5.11
N ILE A 101 -10.70 1.54 -5.02
CA ILE A 101 -12.02 1.57 -4.41
C ILE A 101 -12.97 2.08 -5.49
N ALA A 102 -14.14 1.44 -5.61
CA ALA A 102 -15.22 1.96 -6.42
C ALA A 102 -15.71 3.28 -5.80
N THR A 103 -15.06 4.38 -6.13
CA THR A 103 -15.64 5.71 -5.92
C THR A 103 -16.82 5.84 -6.87
N SER A 104 -17.85 6.58 -6.47
CA SER A 104 -19.07 6.80 -7.25
C SER A 104 -18.86 7.53 -8.59
N GLN A 105 -17.62 7.66 -9.08
CA GLN A 105 -17.27 8.09 -10.45
C GLN A 105 -17.73 7.09 -11.53
N THR A 106 -18.31 5.96 -11.16
CA THR A 106 -18.98 5.06 -12.10
C THR A 106 -20.08 5.76 -12.93
N ALA A 107 -20.64 6.88 -12.46
CA ALA A 107 -21.60 7.66 -13.23
C ALA A 107 -21.00 8.29 -14.50
N ASP A 108 -19.77 8.80 -14.44
CA ASP A 108 -19.10 9.40 -15.61
C ASP A 108 -18.63 8.31 -16.57
N VAL A 109 -18.12 7.19 -16.06
CA VAL A 109 -17.74 6.02 -16.88
C VAL A 109 -18.95 5.44 -17.62
N ALA A 110 -20.12 5.37 -16.97
CA ALA A 110 -21.35 4.91 -17.61
C ALA A 110 -21.85 5.89 -18.69
N ASN A 111 -21.74 7.20 -18.45
CA ASN A 111 -22.06 8.24 -19.44
C ASN A 111 -21.09 8.21 -20.62
N ASP A 112 -19.80 7.95 -20.37
CA ASP A 112 -18.77 7.81 -21.40
C ASP A 112 -18.97 6.54 -22.24
N LEU A 113 -19.32 5.41 -21.62
CA LEU A 113 -19.73 4.19 -22.32
C LEU A 113 -20.95 4.46 -23.22
N ALA A 114 -21.98 5.14 -22.71
CA ALA A 114 -23.15 5.52 -23.49
C ALA A 114 -22.82 6.57 -24.59
N ALA A 115 -21.80 7.40 -24.41
CA ALA A 115 -21.31 8.32 -25.44
C ALA A 115 -20.54 7.57 -26.54
N ILE A 116 -19.69 6.61 -26.16
CA ILE A 116 -18.96 5.72 -27.08
C ILE A 116 -19.95 4.90 -27.91
N ASP A 117 -21.01 4.35 -27.31
CA ASP A 117 -22.05 3.63 -28.04
C ASP A 117 -22.78 4.51 -29.07
N ARG A 118 -23.07 5.76 -28.71
CA ARG A 118 -23.68 6.73 -29.63
C ARG A 118 -22.73 7.11 -30.77
N VAL A 119 -21.43 7.29 -30.49
CA VAL A 119 -20.41 7.59 -31.51
C VAL A 119 -20.17 6.37 -32.41
N SER A 120 -20.15 5.16 -31.84
CA SER A 120 -20.07 3.89 -32.56
C SER A 120 -21.22 3.76 -33.54
N GLN A 121 -22.47 3.91 -33.07
CA GLN A 121 -23.68 3.87 -33.89
C GLN A 121 -23.73 4.97 -34.96
N ALA A 122 -23.24 6.18 -34.65
CA ALA A 122 -23.15 7.27 -35.62
C ALA A 122 -22.08 7.01 -36.70
N SER A 123 -21.00 6.29 -36.37
CA SER A 123 -19.98 5.89 -37.34
C SER A 123 -20.44 4.78 -38.28
N THR A 124 -21.44 3.99 -37.87
CA THR A 124 -22.07 2.91 -38.66
C THR A 124 -22.96 3.43 -39.81
N GLY A 125 -23.02 4.75 -40.03
CA GLY A 125 -23.54 5.34 -41.28
C GLY A 125 -22.58 5.21 -42.48
N SER A 126 -21.36 4.70 -42.26
CA SER A 126 -20.36 4.49 -43.31
C SER A 126 -19.82 3.05 -43.27
N ASN A 127 -20.53 2.15 -43.95
CA ASN A 127 -20.12 0.84 -44.47
C ASN A 127 -19.27 -0.05 -43.52
N GLY A 128 -19.96 -1.01 -42.90
CA GLY A 128 -19.37 -2.26 -42.41
C GLY A 128 -18.85 -2.23 -40.98
N THR A 129 -19.70 -1.90 -40.00
CA THR A 129 -19.35 -2.05 -38.58
C THR A 129 -19.80 -3.42 -38.08
N ILE A 130 -18.84 -4.27 -37.73
CA ILE A 130 -19.07 -5.45 -36.88
C ILE A 130 -19.62 -4.91 -35.54
N THR A 131 -20.89 -5.15 -35.27
CA THR A 131 -21.51 -4.70 -34.02
C THR A 131 -20.91 -5.48 -32.85
N ILE A 132 -20.83 -4.86 -31.66
CA ILE A 132 -20.33 -5.48 -30.43
C ILE A 132 -21.07 -6.80 -30.12
N SER A 133 -22.34 -6.90 -30.51
CA SER A 133 -23.15 -8.13 -30.42
C SER A 133 -22.58 -9.32 -31.20
N VAL A 134 -21.94 -9.08 -32.36
CA VAL A 134 -21.31 -10.14 -33.16
C VAL A 134 -20.06 -10.67 -32.46
N LEU A 135 -19.34 -9.81 -31.74
CA LEU A 135 -18.13 -10.19 -31.02
C LEU A 135 -18.45 -11.07 -29.81
N ASP A 136 -19.56 -10.80 -29.11
CA ASP A 136 -20.06 -11.65 -28.03
C ASP A 136 -20.59 -12.99 -28.55
N GLU A 137 -21.22 -13.00 -29.73
CA GLU A 137 -21.65 -14.23 -30.39
C GLU A 137 -20.45 -15.09 -30.82
N ILE A 138 -19.37 -14.49 -31.35
CA ILE A 138 -18.14 -15.21 -31.71
C ILE A 138 -17.41 -15.76 -30.46
N ARG A 139 -17.47 -15.05 -29.33
CA ARG A 139 -16.80 -15.46 -28.08
C ARG A 139 -17.52 -16.57 -27.31
N ASN A 140 -18.76 -16.90 -27.70
CA ASN A 140 -19.50 -17.98 -27.06
C ASN A 140 -18.80 -19.34 -27.31
N PRO A 141 -18.31 -20.03 -26.27
CA PRO A 141 -17.59 -21.30 -26.42
C PRO A 141 -18.47 -22.45 -26.94
N ALA A 142 -19.79 -22.28 -26.98
CA ALA A 142 -20.72 -23.24 -27.58
C ALA A 142 -20.72 -23.19 -29.12
N ASN A 143 -20.18 -22.13 -29.73
CA ASN A 143 -20.17 -21.98 -31.17
C ASN A 143 -19.00 -22.75 -31.79
N THR A 144 -19.29 -23.58 -32.78
CA THR A 144 -18.26 -24.32 -33.50
C THR A 144 -17.55 -23.40 -34.50
N PRO A 145 -16.35 -23.75 -34.97
CA PRO A 145 -15.68 -23.01 -36.04
C PRO A 145 -16.58 -22.77 -37.27
N ALA A 146 -17.45 -23.73 -37.61
CA ALA A 146 -18.38 -23.60 -38.73
C ALA A 146 -19.49 -22.56 -38.47
N ASP A 147 -19.91 -22.38 -37.21
CA ASP A 147 -20.93 -21.40 -36.84
C ASP A 147 -20.35 -19.99 -36.81
N ILE A 148 -19.09 -19.84 -36.37
CA ILE A 148 -18.34 -18.59 -36.45
C ILE A 148 -18.25 -18.09 -37.89
N PHE A 149 -18.02 -18.99 -38.86
CA PHE A 149 -18.00 -18.62 -40.29
C PHE A 149 -19.35 -18.11 -40.80
N LYS A 150 -20.46 -18.74 -40.40
CA LYS A 150 -21.81 -18.28 -40.79
C LYS A 150 -22.12 -16.91 -40.21
N ILE A 151 -21.74 -16.67 -38.95
CA ILE A 151 -21.91 -15.37 -38.29
C ILE A 151 -21.10 -14.30 -39.04
N LEU A 152 -19.84 -14.59 -39.39
CA LEU A 152 -19.01 -13.66 -40.16
C LEU A 152 -19.57 -13.40 -41.57
N GLN A 153 -20.00 -14.43 -42.28
CA GLN A 153 -20.60 -14.31 -43.62
C GLN A 153 -21.91 -13.53 -43.60
N ALA A 154 -22.77 -13.76 -42.61
CA ALA A 154 -24.04 -13.02 -42.42
C ALA A 154 -23.81 -11.53 -42.14
N ASN A 155 -22.64 -11.18 -41.58
CA ASN A 155 -22.22 -9.80 -41.34
C ASN A 155 -21.33 -9.22 -42.45
N GLY A 156 -21.32 -9.85 -43.64
CA GLY A 156 -20.63 -9.34 -44.83
C GLY A 156 -19.14 -9.62 -44.90
N VAL A 157 -18.60 -10.47 -44.03
CA VAL A 157 -17.18 -10.87 -44.02
C VAL A 157 -17.04 -12.21 -44.75
N GLY A 158 -16.66 -12.18 -46.03
CA GLY A 158 -16.37 -13.38 -46.82
C GLY A 158 -14.93 -13.83 -46.64
N ILE A 159 -14.71 -14.97 -45.97
CA ILE A 159 -13.39 -15.62 -45.83
C ILE A 159 -13.44 -16.94 -46.61
N SER A 160 -12.65 -17.04 -47.68
CA SER A 160 -12.54 -18.24 -48.53
C SER A 160 -11.36 -19.11 -48.08
N ASN A 161 -11.55 -20.44 -48.06
CA ASN A 161 -10.47 -21.40 -47.79
C ASN A 161 -9.47 -21.54 -48.96
N GLU A 162 -9.82 -21.03 -50.14
CA GLU A 162 -8.97 -21.10 -51.34
C GLU A 162 -8.04 -19.88 -51.46
N GLN A 163 -8.37 -18.77 -50.78
CA GLN A 163 -7.53 -17.57 -50.65
C GLN A 163 -7.65 -16.99 -49.23
N PRO A 164 -6.84 -17.48 -48.27
CA PRO A 164 -6.77 -16.86 -46.95
C PRO A 164 -6.26 -15.42 -47.08
N GLY A 165 -7.15 -14.43 -46.85
CA GLY A 165 -6.84 -13.00 -46.88
C GLY A 165 -7.50 -12.19 -48.02
N GLY A 166 -8.29 -12.81 -48.89
CA GLY A 166 -9.08 -12.10 -49.89
C GLY A 166 -10.43 -11.64 -49.35
N TRP A 167 -10.69 -10.33 -49.31
CA TRP A 167 -12.03 -9.79 -49.04
C TRP A 167 -12.91 -10.01 -50.27
N VAL A 168 -13.85 -10.95 -50.19
CA VAL A 168 -14.85 -11.13 -51.24
C VAL A 168 -16.07 -10.28 -50.90
N SER A 169 -16.32 -9.21 -51.67
CA SER A 169 -17.58 -8.48 -51.60
C SER A 169 -18.68 -9.31 -52.25
N LEU A 170 -19.77 -9.61 -51.53
CA LEU A 170 -20.99 -10.08 -52.17
C LEU A 170 -21.57 -8.93 -53.00
N VAL A 171 -21.70 -9.15 -54.31
CA VAL A 171 -22.56 -8.37 -55.21
C VAL A 171 -24.00 -8.82 -55.02
#